data_AF-A0A7R9UX41-F1
#
_entry.id   AF-A0A7R9UX41-F1
#
_cell.length_a   1.000
_cell.length_b   1.000
_cell.length_c   1.000
_cell.angle_alpha   90.00
_cell.angle_beta   90.00
_cell.angle_gamma   90.00
#
_symmetry.space_group_name_H-M   'P 1'
#
loop_
_entity.id
_entity.type
_entity.pdbx_description
1 polymer ?
#
loop_
_entity_poly.entity_id
_entity_poly.type
_entity_poly.pdbx_seq_one_letter_code
_entity_poly.pdbx_strand_id
1 'polypeptide(L)'
;GYAVLLVDLDLAFLRNPFAHLVRDADLEGSSDGFTRGWAGGQLASVSDRSMGWGGGGLYSQLFTINVGCVFVQPSPRTVALMRRVAAALRAKPAWDQQVFNEILLSPGYAERPTHGVSLRVMDHLLWANSKTFFKSERARFFPGATASAPMPVMVHMNYHPDK
;
A
#
# COMPACT_ATOMS: atom_id res chain seq x y z
N GLY A 1 12.07 -20.42 5.41
CA GLY A 1 11.21 -19.48 6.16
C GLY A 1 9.78 -19.65 5.68
N TYR A 2 8.81 -19.08 6.40
CA TYR A 2 7.39 -19.13 6.01
C TYR A 2 6.96 -17.79 5.41
N ALA A 3 6.12 -17.85 4.37
CA ALA A 3 5.42 -16.67 3.89
C ALA A 3 4.28 -16.33 4.86
N VAL A 4 4.05 -15.06 5.12
CA VAL A 4 3.07 -14.60 6.10
C VAL A 4 2.18 -13.51 5.51
N LEU A 5 0.88 -13.59 5.76
CA LEU A 5 -0.06 -12.50 5.52
C LEU A 5 -0.31 -11.83 6.87
N LEU A 6 0.25 -10.64 7.07
CA LEU A 6 -0.02 -9.81 8.24
C LEU A 6 -1.32 -9.05 8.02
N VAL A 7 -2.17 -9.01 9.04
CA VAL A 7 -3.47 -8.35 9.01
C VAL A 7 -3.77 -7.66 10.33
N ASP A 8 -4.42 -6.50 10.25
CA ASP A 8 -5.08 -5.88 11.39
C ASP A 8 -6.37 -6.63 11.75
N LEU A 9 -6.93 -6.32 12.93
CA LEU A 9 -8.16 -6.96 13.43
C LEU A 9 -9.44 -6.36 12.81
N ASP A 10 -9.37 -5.16 12.25
CA ASP A 10 -10.49 -4.38 11.71
C ASP A 10 -10.69 -4.60 10.19
N LEU A 11 -10.38 -5.81 9.71
CA LEU A 11 -10.68 -6.22 8.34
C LEU A 11 -11.57 -7.46 8.27
N ALA A 12 -12.31 -7.56 7.18
CA ALA A 12 -13.16 -8.71 6.88
C ALA A 12 -12.70 -9.38 5.58
N PHE A 13 -12.40 -10.68 5.64
CA PHE A 13 -12.19 -11.50 4.44
C PHE A 13 -13.53 -12.03 3.94
N LEU A 14 -13.83 -11.75 2.67
CA LEU A 14 -15.05 -12.22 2.01
C LEU A 14 -14.77 -13.38 1.04
N ARG A 15 -13.48 -13.60 0.71
CA ARG A 15 -12.98 -14.69 -0.12
C ARG A 15 -11.65 -15.18 0.43
N ASN A 16 -11.22 -16.38 0.05
CA ASN A 16 -9.93 -16.92 0.46
C ASN A 16 -8.77 -16.01 -0.04
N PRO A 17 -8.06 -15.31 0.85
CA PRO A 17 -7.04 -14.34 0.44
C PRO A 17 -5.88 -14.99 -0.31
N PHE A 18 -5.52 -16.23 0.04
CA PHE A 18 -4.39 -16.92 -0.56
C PHE A 18 -4.63 -17.34 -2.02
N ALA A 19 -5.88 -17.39 -2.48
CA ALA A 19 -6.20 -17.60 -3.89
C ALA A 19 -6.05 -16.32 -4.75
N HIS A 20 -5.81 -15.17 -4.10
CA HIS A 20 -5.82 -13.85 -4.74
C HIS A 20 -4.50 -13.06 -4.56
N LEU A 21 -3.46 -13.72 -4.06
CA LEU A 21 -2.09 -13.21 -4.04
C LEU A 21 -1.36 -13.61 -5.33
N VAL A 22 -0.63 -12.67 -5.93
CA VAL A 22 0.10 -12.87 -7.21
C VAL A 22 1.46 -13.53 -7.00
N ARG A 23 2.13 -13.22 -5.89
CA ARG A 23 3.38 -13.79 -5.40
C ARG A 23 4.61 -13.55 -6.29
N ASP A 24 4.60 -12.50 -7.08
CA ASP A 24 5.73 -12.12 -7.96
C ASP A 24 6.65 -11.04 -7.37
N ALA A 25 6.35 -10.57 -6.15
CA ALA A 25 7.13 -9.58 -5.41
C ALA A 25 7.52 -10.11 -4.03
N ASP A 26 8.56 -9.53 -3.44
CA ASP A 26 8.94 -9.83 -2.06
C ASP A 26 7.82 -9.46 -1.07
N LEU A 27 7.08 -8.38 -1.38
CA LEU A 27 5.91 -7.92 -0.64
C LEU A 27 4.71 -7.72 -1.58
N GLU A 28 3.52 -8.10 -1.12
CA GLU A 28 2.25 -7.61 -1.68
C GLU A 28 1.52 -6.85 -0.58
N GLY A 29 1.23 -5.57 -0.77
CA GLY A 29 0.60 -4.72 0.25
C GLY A 29 -0.69 -4.08 -0.26
N SER A 30 -1.69 -3.96 0.61
CA SER A 30 -2.82 -3.09 0.31
C SER A 30 -2.40 -1.61 0.39
N SER A 31 -3.09 -0.74 -0.32
CA SER A 31 -2.75 0.68 -0.39
C SER A 31 -3.84 1.51 0.29
N ASP A 32 -3.43 2.57 0.98
CA ASP A 32 -4.34 3.61 1.48
C ASP A 32 -4.92 4.46 0.33
N GLY A 33 -4.40 4.33 -0.89
CA GLY A 33 -4.98 4.93 -2.08
C GLY A 33 -6.37 4.36 -2.38
N PHE A 34 -7.29 5.24 -2.79
CA PHE A 34 -8.72 4.92 -2.93
C PHE A 34 -9.28 5.09 -4.36
N THR A 35 -8.39 5.22 -5.33
CA THR A 35 -8.67 5.16 -6.76
C THR A 35 -7.57 4.35 -7.42
N ARG A 36 -7.74 3.92 -8.68
CA ARG A 36 -6.71 3.16 -9.40
C ARG A 36 -5.35 3.88 -9.44
N GLY A 37 -5.35 5.18 -9.77
CA GLY A 37 -4.10 5.96 -9.88
C GLY A 37 -3.46 6.24 -8.52
N TRP A 38 -4.26 6.43 -7.47
CA TRP A 38 -3.71 6.64 -6.13
C TRP A 38 -3.20 5.34 -5.54
N ALA A 39 -3.92 4.23 -5.71
CA ALA A 39 -3.53 2.93 -5.18
C ALA A 39 -2.27 2.40 -5.89
N GLY A 40 -2.29 2.33 -7.22
CA GLY A 40 -1.19 1.79 -8.03
C GLY A 40 -0.01 2.74 -8.24
N GLY A 41 -0.15 4.00 -7.83
CA GLY A 41 0.80 5.05 -8.12
C GLY A 41 0.62 5.66 -9.51
N GLN A 42 1.12 6.88 -9.68
CA GLN A 42 1.07 7.62 -10.95
C GLN A 42 2.21 8.62 -11.05
N LEU A 43 2.58 8.99 -12.28
CA LEU A 43 3.42 10.16 -12.49
C LEU A 43 2.57 11.42 -12.39
N ALA A 44 3.04 12.41 -11.64
CA ALA A 44 2.44 13.72 -11.54
C ALA A 44 3.44 14.78 -12.00
N SER A 45 2.93 15.94 -12.39
CA SER A 45 3.73 17.07 -12.82
C SER A 45 3.84 18.13 -11.74
N VAL A 46 5.01 18.73 -11.62
CA VAL A 46 5.22 20.02 -10.95
C VAL A 46 5.47 21.09 -12.01
N SER A 47 4.98 22.30 -11.76
CA SER A 47 5.19 23.45 -12.63
C SER A 47 5.50 24.68 -11.78
N ASP A 48 6.70 25.23 -11.95
CA ASP A 48 7.06 26.55 -11.43
C ASP A 48 6.83 27.61 -12.53
N ARG A 49 5.80 28.43 -12.35
CA ARG A 49 5.43 29.48 -13.32
C ARG A 49 6.52 30.54 -13.48
N SER A 50 7.37 30.77 -12.48
CA SER A 50 8.44 31.78 -12.54
C SER A 50 9.59 31.36 -13.45
N MET A 51 9.70 30.07 -13.75
CA MET A 51 10.80 29.47 -14.52
C MET A 51 10.43 29.20 -16.00
N GLY A 52 9.26 29.66 -16.45
CA GLY A 52 8.79 29.50 -17.83
C GLY A 52 8.74 28.03 -18.28
N TRP A 53 9.22 27.74 -19.50
CA TRP A 53 9.26 26.37 -20.03
C TRP A 53 10.13 25.42 -19.19
N GLY A 54 11.16 25.93 -18.50
CA GLY A 54 12.04 25.15 -17.63
C GLY A 54 11.43 24.80 -16.27
N GLY A 55 10.25 25.33 -15.93
CA GLY A 55 9.60 25.07 -14.64
C GLY A 55 8.92 23.71 -14.53
N GLY A 56 8.91 22.92 -15.60
CA GLY A 56 8.26 21.61 -15.64
C GLY A 56 9.12 20.48 -15.06
N GLY A 57 8.52 19.61 -14.26
CA GLY A 57 9.13 18.37 -13.80
C GLY A 57 8.08 17.28 -13.60
N LEU A 58 8.51 16.03 -13.65
CA LEU A 58 7.68 14.88 -13.30
C LEU A 58 8.18 14.25 -12.01
N TYR A 59 7.26 13.81 -11.16
CA TYR A 59 7.56 13.05 -9.96
C TYR A 59 6.63 11.85 -9.84
N SER A 60 7.09 10.82 -9.13
CA SER A 60 6.27 9.64 -8.83
C SER A 60 5.44 9.91 -7.58
N GLN A 61 4.13 9.71 -7.68
CA GLN A 61 3.21 9.68 -6.55
C GLN A 61 2.93 8.23 -6.18
N LEU A 62 3.19 7.89 -4.93
CA LEU A 62 2.84 6.61 -4.33
C LEU A 62 2.05 6.89 -3.05
N PHE A 63 0.89 6.25 -2.90
CA PHE A 63 0.25 6.20 -1.58
C PHE A 63 0.99 5.24 -0.66
N THR A 64 0.85 5.47 0.64
CA THR A 64 1.37 4.54 1.64
C THR A 64 0.73 3.18 1.48
N ILE A 65 1.57 2.15 1.61
CA ILE A 65 1.12 0.78 1.86
C ILE A 65 0.54 0.75 3.26
N ASN A 66 -0.66 0.20 3.36
CA ASN A 66 -1.31 -0.01 4.62
C ASN A 66 -0.70 -1.25 5.28
N VAL A 67 -0.02 -1.06 6.40
CA VAL A 67 0.70 -2.15 7.10
C VAL A 67 -0.24 -3.15 7.77
N GLY A 68 -1.52 -2.81 7.90
CA GLY A 68 -2.59 -3.68 8.37
C GLY A 68 -3.06 -4.72 7.36
N CYS A 69 -2.50 -4.79 6.15
CA CYS A 69 -2.66 -5.95 5.27
C CYS A 69 -1.48 -6.07 4.29
N VAL A 70 -0.49 -6.90 4.65
CA VAL A 70 0.72 -7.11 3.84
C VAL A 70 1.10 -8.59 3.81
N PHE A 71 1.23 -9.16 2.61
CA PHE A 71 1.82 -10.45 2.38
C PHE A 71 3.33 -10.33 2.19
N VAL A 72 4.10 -11.16 2.88
CA VAL A 72 5.56 -11.12 2.94
C VAL A 72 6.12 -12.47 2.53
N GLN A 73 6.92 -12.49 1.46
CA GLN A 73 7.68 -13.66 1.05
C GLN A 73 8.89 -13.88 1.98
N PRO A 74 9.27 -15.13 2.27
CA PRO A 74 10.43 -15.41 3.10
C PRO A 74 11.72 -15.30 2.28
N SER A 75 12.35 -14.14 2.28
CA SER A 75 13.65 -13.91 1.62
C SER A 75 14.64 -13.20 2.56
N PRO A 76 15.97 -13.32 2.33
CA PRO A 76 16.93 -12.55 3.10
C PRO A 76 16.67 -11.03 3.05
N ARG A 77 16.12 -10.54 1.93
CA ARG A 77 15.77 -9.13 1.73
C ARG A 77 14.59 -8.69 2.60
N THR A 78 13.52 -9.50 2.65
CA THR A 78 12.37 -9.18 3.52
C THR A 78 12.74 -9.28 5.00
N VAL A 79 13.58 -10.25 5.38
CA VAL A 79 14.10 -10.32 6.76
C VAL A 79 14.93 -9.09 7.10
N ALA A 80 15.79 -8.62 6.19
CA ALA A 80 16.58 -7.41 6.40
C ALA A 80 15.68 -6.16 6.53
N LEU A 81 14.65 -6.03 5.69
CA LEU A 81 13.66 -4.96 5.79
C LEU A 81 12.96 -4.97 7.15
N MET A 82 12.42 -6.12 7.57
CA MET A 82 11.71 -6.23 8.85
C MET A 82 12.62 -5.95 10.05
N ARG A 83 13.91 -6.34 9.98
CA ARG A 83 14.89 -5.98 11.00
C ARG A 83 15.13 -4.48 11.09
N ARG A 84 15.20 -3.77 9.95
CA ARG A 84 15.34 -2.31 9.92
C ARG A 84 14.12 -1.62 10.51
N VAL A 85 12.91 -2.05 10.15
CA VAL A 85 11.66 -1.52 10.70
C VAL A 85 11.61 -1.74 12.21
N ALA A 86 11.91 -2.96 12.68
CA ALA A 86 11.91 -3.28 14.10
C ALA A 86 12.99 -2.52 14.88
N ALA A 87 14.16 -2.26 14.29
CA ALA A 87 15.21 -1.47 14.93
C ALA A 87 14.80 0.01 15.05
N ALA A 88 14.19 0.58 14.00
CA ALA A 88 13.70 1.95 14.00
C ALA A 88 12.60 2.16 15.06
N LEU A 89 11.61 1.26 15.13
CA LEU A 89 10.54 1.33 16.13
C LEU A 89 11.01 1.15 17.58
N ARG A 90 12.11 0.41 17.79
CA ARG A 90 12.74 0.30 19.13
C ARG A 90 13.51 1.55 19.53
N ALA A 91 14.12 2.24 18.57
CA ALA A 91 14.94 3.41 18.86
C ALA A 91 14.10 4.62 19.28
N LYS A 92 12.89 4.78 18.73
CA LYS A 92 11.99 5.89 19.05
C LYS A 92 10.52 5.49 18.89
N PRO A 93 9.61 5.91 19.79
CA PRO A 93 8.17 5.81 19.56
C PRO A 93 7.79 6.48 18.23
N ALA A 94 7.26 5.69 17.31
CA ALA A 94 6.82 6.13 15.99
C ALA A 94 5.68 5.23 15.52
N TRP A 95 4.89 5.73 14.58
CA TRP A 95 3.85 4.95 13.95
C TRP A 95 4.48 3.94 12.98
N ASP A 96 4.13 2.67 13.14
CA ASP A 96 4.62 1.55 12.33
C ASP A 96 4.39 1.76 10.84
N GLN A 97 3.20 2.24 10.45
CA GLN A 97 2.89 2.56 9.06
C GLN A 97 3.87 3.59 8.47
N GLN A 98 4.17 4.64 9.22
CA GLN A 98 5.10 5.68 8.78
C GLN A 98 6.51 5.12 8.60
N VAL A 99 7.03 4.43 9.61
CA VAL A 99 8.38 3.85 9.59
C VAL A 99 8.53 2.81 8.49
N PHE A 100 7.55 1.92 8.34
CA PHE A 100 7.56 0.89 7.30
C PHE A 100 7.61 1.50 5.90
N ASN A 101 6.73 2.46 5.60
CA ASN A 101 6.68 3.12 4.30
C ASN A 101 7.93 3.96 4.03
N GLU A 102 8.47 4.66 5.03
CA GLU A 102 9.70 5.44 4.86
C GLU A 102 10.87 4.52 4.46
N ILE A 103 11.00 3.36 5.09
CA ILE A 103 12.06 2.40 4.78
C ILE A 103 11.81 1.69 3.44
N LEU A 104 10.55 1.37 3.11
CA LEU A 104 10.18 0.60 1.92
C LEU A 104 10.11 1.44 0.63
N LEU A 105 9.65 2.68 0.71
CA LEU A 105 9.34 3.50 -0.47
C LEU A 105 10.44 4.52 -0.77
N SER A 106 11.30 4.83 0.20
CA SER A 106 12.38 5.80 -0.03
C SER A 106 13.49 5.17 -0.87
N PRO A 107 13.98 5.86 -1.91
CA PRO A 107 15.18 5.42 -2.61
C PRO A 107 16.39 5.44 -1.66
N GLY A 108 17.43 4.69 -1.98
CA GLY A 108 18.73 4.89 -1.33
C GLY A 108 19.21 6.33 -1.57
N TYR A 109 19.75 6.98 -0.54
CA TYR A 109 20.19 8.37 -0.64
C TYR A 109 21.25 8.68 0.43
N ALA A 110 22.39 9.23 0.01
CA ALA A 110 23.54 9.48 0.89
C ALA A 110 23.91 8.22 1.69
N GLU A 111 23.94 8.30 3.02
CA GLU A 111 24.26 7.17 3.90
C GLU A 111 23.12 6.14 4.02
N ARG A 112 21.91 6.43 3.51
CA ARG A 112 20.79 5.50 3.56
C ARG A 112 20.93 4.41 2.48
N PRO A 113 21.14 3.14 2.87
CA PRO A 113 21.26 2.05 1.91
C PRO A 113 19.91 1.71 1.28
N THR A 114 19.94 1.14 0.08
CA THR A 114 18.75 0.51 -0.52
C THR A 114 18.33 -0.72 0.30
N HIS A 115 17.06 -1.12 0.18
CA HIS A 115 16.52 -2.35 0.78
C HIS A 115 16.40 -3.50 -0.23
N GLY A 116 16.30 -3.20 -1.54
CA GLY A 116 16.26 -4.18 -2.62
C GLY A 116 15.02 -5.07 -2.66
N VAL A 117 14.03 -4.79 -1.81
CA VAL A 117 12.74 -5.49 -1.74
C VAL A 117 11.83 -4.98 -2.87
N SER A 118 11.25 -5.89 -3.65
CA SER A 118 10.19 -5.55 -4.61
C SER A 118 8.82 -5.49 -3.94
N LEU A 119 8.00 -4.54 -4.37
CA LEU A 119 6.65 -4.30 -3.86
C LEU A 119 5.65 -4.45 -4.99
N ARG A 120 4.57 -5.19 -4.72
CA ARG A 120 3.34 -5.18 -5.52
C ARG A 120 2.21 -4.58 -4.69
N VAL A 121 1.50 -3.63 -5.28
CA VAL A 121 0.26 -3.12 -4.70
C VAL A 121 -0.87 -4.09 -5.06
N MET A 122 -1.61 -4.52 -4.04
CA MET A 122 -2.82 -5.33 -4.23
C MET A 122 -3.91 -4.53 -4.97
N ASP A 123 -4.72 -5.18 -5.80
CA ASP A 123 -5.81 -4.49 -6.51
C ASP A 123 -6.79 -3.86 -5.51
N HIS A 124 -6.89 -2.52 -5.54
CA HIS A 124 -7.71 -1.74 -4.61
C HIS A 124 -9.22 -2.07 -4.61
N LEU A 125 -9.75 -2.71 -5.65
CA LEU A 125 -11.15 -3.16 -5.66
C LEU A 125 -11.32 -4.54 -5.04
N LEU A 126 -10.29 -5.39 -5.12
CA LEU A 126 -10.28 -6.70 -4.46
C LEU A 126 -9.86 -6.59 -3.00
N TRP A 127 -8.91 -5.72 -2.68
CA TRP A 127 -8.35 -5.51 -1.34
C TRP A 127 -8.70 -4.10 -0.88
N ALA A 128 -10.00 -3.86 -0.74
CA ALA A 128 -10.56 -2.52 -0.62
C ALA A 128 -10.38 -1.96 0.80
N ASN A 129 -9.84 -0.75 0.90
CA ASN A 129 -9.95 0.05 2.11
C ASN A 129 -11.37 0.65 2.23
N SER A 130 -11.77 1.10 3.42
CA SER A 130 -13.15 1.54 3.65
C SER A 130 -13.53 2.80 2.87
N LYS A 131 -12.55 3.64 2.53
CA LYS A 131 -12.78 4.80 1.67
C LYS A 131 -13.06 4.38 0.23
N THR A 132 -12.35 3.38 -0.29
CA THR A 132 -12.67 2.76 -1.59
C THR A 132 -14.08 2.17 -1.57
N PHE A 133 -14.38 1.32 -0.57
CA PHE A 133 -15.61 0.53 -0.52
C PHE A 133 -16.87 1.38 -0.26
N PHE A 134 -16.83 2.31 0.70
CA PHE A 134 -18.01 3.07 1.12
C PHE A 134 -18.14 4.47 0.50
N LYS A 135 -17.07 5.02 -0.09
CA LYS A 135 -17.07 6.42 -0.56
C LYS A 135 -16.66 6.56 -2.03
N SER A 136 -15.38 6.37 -2.36
CA SER A 136 -14.80 6.75 -3.64
C SER A 136 -15.26 5.88 -4.81
N GLU A 137 -15.36 4.57 -4.60
CA GLU A 137 -15.77 3.61 -5.63
C GLU A 137 -17.09 2.91 -5.26
N ARG A 138 -17.85 3.49 -4.31
CA ARG A 138 -19.05 2.89 -3.71
C ARG A 138 -20.03 2.37 -4.75
N ALA A 139 -20.32 3.16 -5.78
CA ALA A 139 -21.30 2.79 -6.82
C ALA A 139 -20.94 1.49 -7.57
N ARG A 140 -19.67 1.07 -7.54
CA ARG A 140 -19.21 -0.13 -8.22
C ARG A 140 -19.45 -1.41 -7.42
N PHE A 141 -19.54 -1.33 -6.10
CA PHE A 141 -19.72 -2.49 -5.20
C PHE A 141 -21.18 -2.83 -4.91
N PHE A 142 -22.04 -1.81 -4.80
CA PHE A 142 -23.42 -2.01 -4.36
C PHE A 142 -24.36 -2.19 -5.56
N PRO A 143 -25.30 -3.15 -5.53
CA PRO A 143 -26.21 -3.44 -6.64
C PRO A 143 -26.95 -2.21 -7.17
N GLY A 144 -27.00 -2.08 -8.50
CA GLY A 144 -27.58 -0.96 -9.24
C GLY A 144 -27.07 -0.94 -10.68
N ALA A 145 -27.46 0.07 -11.48
CA ALA A 145 -27.10 0.14 -12.89
C ALA A 145 -25.58 0.29 -13.17
N THR A 146 -24.80 0.65 -12.15
CA THR A 146 -23.35 0.95 -12.25
C THR A 146 -22.47 -0.03 -11.49
N ALA A 147 -23.07 -1.04 -10.85
CA ALA A 147 -22.35 -2.10 -10.14
C ALA A 147 -21.46 -2.87 -11.14
N SER A 148 -20.15 -2.90 -10.88
CA SER A 148 -19.15 -3.42 -11.82
C SER A 148 -17.92 -4.01 -11.15
N ALA A 149 -17.72 -3.75 -9.85
CA ALA A 149 -16.60 -4.33 -9.12
C ALA A 149 -16.87 -5.81 -8.83
N PRO A 150 -15.84 -6.68 -8.90
CA PRO A 150 -15.97 -8.04 -8.40
C PRO A 150 -16.21 -8.03 -6.89
N MET A 151 -16.70 -9.16 -6.36
CA MET A 151 -16.75 -9.38 -4.92
C MET A 151 -15.33 -9.20 -4.32
N PRO A 152 -15.15 -8.27 -3.36
CA PRO A 152 -13.85 -8.07 -2.73
C PRO A 152 -13.32 -9.36 -2.11
N VAL A 153 -12.01 -9.47 -2.05
CA VAL A 153 -11.30 -10.46 -1.23
C VAL A 153 -11.34 -10.02 0.23
N MET A 154 -11.08 -8.74 0.46
CA MET A 154 -10.95 -8.15 1.78
C MET A 154 -11.51 -6.72 1.77
N VAL A 155 -12.19 -6.34 2.85
CA VAL A 155 -12.54 -4.94 3.15
C VAL A 155 -11.91 -4.53 4.48
N HIS A 156 -11.04 -3.53 4.46
CA HIS A 156 -10.34 -3.01 5.63
C HIS A 156 -11.05 -1.75 6.14
N MET A 157 -11.48 -1.73 7.40
CA MET A 157 -12.21 -0.61 8.00
C MET A 157 -11.32 0.57 8.40
N ASN A 158 -10.22 0.79 7.67
CA ASN A 158 -9.10 1.60 8.12
C ASN A 158 -9.37 3.10 8.30
N TYR A 159 -10.35 3.67 7.58
CA TYR A 159 -10.71 5.10 7.65
C TYR A 159 -11.88 5.43 8.61
N HIS A 160 -12.32 4.47 9.42
CA HIS A 160 -13.35 4.74 10.44
C HIS A 160 -12.67 5.22 11.75
N PRO A 161 -13.19 6.28 12.40
CA PRO A 161 -12.60 6.82 13.63
C PRO A 161 -12.90 5.96 14.87
N ASP A 162 -14.02 5.24 14.89
CA ASP A 162 -14.53 4.48 16.04
C ASP A 162 -14.22 2.98 15.93
N LYS A 163 -13.00 2.64 15.49
CA LYS A 163 -12.56 1.24 15.37
C LYS A 163 -12.44 0.55 16.72
#